data_AF-A0A949E130-F1
#
_entry.id   AF-A0A949E130-F1
#
_cell.length_a   1.000
_cell.length_b   1.000
_cell.length_c   1.000
_cell.angle_alpha   90.00
_cell.angle_beta   90.00
_cell.angle_gamma   90.00
#
_symmetry.space_group_name_H-M   'P 1'
#
loop_
_entity.id
_entity.type
_entity.pdbx_description
1 polymer ?
#
loop_
_entity_poly.entity_id
_entity_poly.type
_entity_poly.pdbx_seq_one_letter_code
_entity_poly.pdbx_strand_id
1 'polypeptide(L)'
;MNNSFNILLNQAKKFPSSPGIYIFKNIDNQIIYIGKAKNLKKRIKSYFQKEQDLKSLSLTQNATSLEFIITKSELQAMLLEAELIKANQPKFNILLKDGQPFLYILFSQPSKKLPEIKIVRNKKEKGTYFGPFIDKTETRKVYNFLLHTFRLKLCNKKIDNGCLDFHLGLCAGSCTNNFDKNAYITRLNLAKKSLESGHKKFLNYLNQEIKNNNNLLNFEKSKELHEYRKAFNIVFKTLDEDYSYKKIAKNLALKDIWILDTNTKNLIVFEELNGAIKRKKIFNIFLEHENSYIEYINSYYQNFNANNIILINFEIKNNEKILLEKFIKLWQHKTNNISIIKPNDGHLLSLVNLAQIHAQEELKNQKSLNISLKLLLKLEKDVNTIDCFDISHTQGNFMVGSCVRFKDGQPDYKNFRHFKIKTLDNQNDYAALQEIVSRRYKFSDNIPDLILIDGGKGQLSSIEKILPTAQIASLAKREETVFSKNIPNGKILNPQNYTAQVLIALRDYTHHFAISYHRKVRTNINE
;
A
#
# COMPACT_ATOMS: atom_id res chain seq x y z
N MET A 1 -17.53 -9.39 28.09
CA MET A 1 -17.22 -9.27 26.65
C MET A 1 -15.80 -8.73 26.53
N ASN A 2 -14.91 -9.46 25.85
CA ASN A 2 -13.47 -9.20 25.81
C ASN A 2 -13.13 -7.79 25.32
N ASN A 3 -12.15 -7.15 25.98
CA ASN A 3 -11.65 -5.80 25.66
C ASN A 3 -11.22 -5.67 24.17
N SER A 4 -10.70 -6.76 23.59
CA SER A 4 -10.34 -6.88 22.16
C SER A 4 -11.53 -6.71 21.21
N PHE A 5 -12.71 -7.22 21.57
CA PHE A 5 -13.91 -7.14 20.71
C PHE A 5 -14.36 -5.69 20.51
N ASN A 6 -14.39 -4.90 21.59
CA ASN A 6 -14.76 -3.48 21.53
C ASN A 6 -13.74 -2.64 20.76
N ILE A 7 -12.44 -2.96 20.87
CA ILE A 7 -11.36 -2.31 20.12
C ILE A 7 -11.53 -2.56 18.61
N LEU A 8 -11.72 -3.83 18.22
CA LEU A 8 -11.93 -4.22 16.83
C LEU A 8 -13.21 -3.61 16.26
N LEU A 9 -14.30 -3.57 17.03
CA LEU A 9 -15.57 -2.96 16.62
C LEU A 9 -15.41 -1.44 16.36
N ASN A 10 -14.60 -0.76 17.16
CA ASN A 10 -14.31 0.66 16.95
C ASN A 10 -13.40 0.89 15.73
N GLN A 11 -12.44 0.00 15.45
CA GLN A 11 -11.67 0.03 14.20
C GLN A 11 -12.59 -0.22 12.99
N ALA A 12 -13.46 -1.22 13.08
CA ALA A 12 -14.43 -1.60 12.06
C ALA A 12 -15.35 -0.44 11.62
N LYS A 13 -15.75 0.43 12.56
CA LYS A 13 -16.58 1.61 12.26
C LYS A 13 -15.86 2.64 11.37
N LYS A 14 -14.52 2.66 11.38
CA LYS A 14 -13.68 3.59 10.63
C LYS A 14 -13.39 3.14 9.19
N PHE A 15 -13.78 1.91 8.82
CA PHE A 15 -13.54 1.40 7.47
C PHE A 15 -14.33 2.21 6.43
N PRO A 16 -13.76 2.45 5.23
CA PRO A 16 -14.41 3.21 4.18
C PRO A 16 -15.52 2.40 3.49
N SER A 17 -16.43 3.09 2.80
CA SER A 17 -17.48 2.43 1.98
C SER A 17 -16.98 1.96 0.61
N SER A 18 -15.68 2.10 0.33
CA SER A 18 -15.03 1.78 -0.93
C SER A 18 -14.72 0.28 -1.09
N PRO A 19 -14.49 -0.22 -2.32
CA PRO A 19 -14.02 -1.57 -2.56
C PRO A 19 -12.56 -1.73 -2.15
N GLY A 20 -12.18 -2.89 -1.61
CA GLY A 20 -10.82 -3.13 -1.18
C GLY A 20 -10.61 -4.42 -0.40
N ILE A 21 -9.42 -4.53 0.17
CA ILE A 21 -8.98 -5.62 1.04
C ILE A 21 -9.10 -5.21 2.50
N TYR A 22 -9.50 -6.14 3.35
CA TYR A 22 -9.41 -6.04 4.80
C TYR A 22 -8.56 -7.19 5.34
N ILE A 23 -7.79 -6.90 6.39
CA ILE A 23 -6.78 -7.81 6.93
C ILE A 23 -6.98 -7.87 8.45
N PHE A 24 -7.05 -9.09 8.99
CA PHE A 24 -7.04 -9.33 10.43
C PHE A 24 -5.63 -9.77 10.85
N LYS A 25 -5.14 -9.20 11.95
CA LYS A 25 -3.84 -9.55 12.54
C LYS A 25 -3.97 -9.95 14.01
N ASN A 26 -3.08 -10.82 14.47
CA ASN A 26 -2.97 -11.21 15.88
C ASN A 26 -2.09 -10.24 16.68
N ILE A 27 -1.88 -10.55 17.96
CA ILE A 27 -1.11 -9.71 18.89
C ILE A 27 0.35 -9.52 18.48
N ASP A 28 0.92 -10.49 17.75
CA ASP A 28 2.27 -10.47 17.20
C ASP A 28 2.35 -9.77 15.83
N ASN A 29 1.28 -9.07 15.41
CA ASN A 29 1.14 -8.39 14.12
C ASN A 29 1.21 -9.33 12.90
N GLN A 30 1.01 -10.64 13.09
CA GLN A 30 0.96 -11.62 12.01
C GLN A 30 -0.41 -11.61 11.34
N ILE A 31 -0.42 -11.73 10.01
CA ILE A 31 -1.65 -11.77 9.23
C ILE A 31 -2.32 -13.14 9.42
N ILE A 32 -3.48 -13.14 10.06
CA ILE A 32 -4.25 -14.37 10.32
C ILE A 32 -5.39 -14.55 9.32
N TYR A 33 -5.87 -13.47 8.70
CA TYR A 33 -6.89 -13.51 7.66
C TYR A 33 -6.84 -12.30 6.73
N ILE A 34 -7.14 -12.53 5.45
CA ILE A 34 -7.28 -11.52 4.42
C ILE A 34 -8.62 -11.75 3.72
N GLY A 35 -9.40 -10.70 3.49
CA GLY A 35 -10.65 -10.77 2.73
C GLY A 35 -10.86 -9.58 1.80
N LYS A 36 -11.64 -9.76 0.74
CA LYS A 36 -12.09 -8.67 -0.14
C LYS A 36 -13.51 -8.20 0.16
N ALA A 37 -13.80 -6.94 -0.15
CA ALA A 37 -15.15 -6.38 -0.06
C ALA A 37 -15.43 -5.41 -1.23
N LYS A 38 -16.67 -5.41 -1.73
CA LYS A 38 -17.19 -4.29 -2.55
C LYS A 38 -17.35 -3.01 -1.73
N ASN A 39 -17.66 -3.18 -0.44
CA ASN A 39 -17.82 -2.11 0.53
C ASN A 39 -17.19 -2.58 1.84
N LEU A 40 -16.00 -2.06 2.13
CA LEU A 40 -15.19 -2.44 3.28
C LEU A 40 -15.94 -2.27 4.60
N LYS A 41 -16.63 -1.14 4.80
CA LYS A 41 -17.41 -0.82 6.01
C LYS A 41 -18.52 -1.83 6.28
N LYS A 42 -19.36 -2.11 5.28
CA LYS A 42 -20.47 -3.07 5.41
C LYS A 42 -19.94 -4.47 5.69
N ARG A 43 -18.89 -4.88 4.96
CA ARG A 43 -18.31 -6.21 5.09
C ARG A 43 -17.68 -6.43 6.46
N ILE A 44 -16.88 -5.49 6.95
CA ILE A 44 -16.24 -5.61 8.25
C ILE A 44 -17.25 -5.57 9.40
N LYS A 45 -18.29 -4.74 9.32
CA LYS A 45 -19.38 -4.77 10.31
C LYS A 45 -20.09 -6.12 10.43
N SER A 46 -20.20 -6.89 9.34
CA SER A 46 -20.87 -8.20 9.38
C SER A 46 -20.19 -9.21 10.32
N TYR A 47 -18.87 -9.08 10.55
CA TYR A 47 -18.13 -9.93 11.48
C TYR A 47 -18.47 -9.68 12.96
N PHE A 48 -19.17 -8.60 13.28
CA PHE A 48 -19.49 -8.20 14.67
C PHE A 48 -20.99 -8.22 14.98
N GLN A 49 -21.81 -8.86 14.14
CA GLN A 49 -23.24 -9.03 14.41
C GLN A 49 -23.49 -10.04 15.55
N LYS A 50 -24.72 -10.10 16.10
CA LYS A 50 -25.04 -10.98 17.23
C LYS A 50 -25.07 -12.46 16.85
N GLU A 51 -25.45 -12.78 15.62
CA GLU A 51 -25.42 -14.13 15.06
C GLU A 51 -24.19 -14.26 14.15
N GLN A 52 -23.13 -14.89 14.65
CA GLN A 52 -21.87 -15.09 13.93
C GLN A 52 -21.67 -16.56 13.61
N ASP A 53 -21.18 -16.83 12.42
CA ASP A 53 -20.62 -18.13 12.06
C ASP A 53 -19.34 -18.42 12.87
N LEU A 54 -19.07 -19.70 13.13
CA LEU A 54 -17.92 -20.17 13.92
C LEU A 54 -16.57 -19.59 13.44
N LYS A 55 -16.45 -19.32 12.13
CA LYS A 55 -15.28 -18.68 11.53
C LYS A 55 -15.15 -17.22 11.95
N SER A 56 -16.23 -16.44 11.91
CA SER A 56 -16.22 -15.03 12.33
C SER A 56 -15.94 -14.87 13.82
N LEU A 57 -16.49 -15.76 14.65
CA LEU A 57 -16.14 -15.84 16.08
C LEU A 57 -14.65 -16.11 16.28
N SER A 58 -14.11 -17.11 15.57
CA SER A 58 -12.68 -17.43 15.65
C SER A 58 -11.80 -16.27 15.21
N LEU A 59 -12.17 -15.54 14.15
CA LEU A 59 -11.44 -14.38 13.68
C LEU A 59 -11.46 -13.22 14.67
N THR A 60 -12.64 -12.88 15.21
CA THR A 60 -12.78 -11.78 16.16
C THR A 60 -12.16 -12.06 17.52
N GLN A 61 -12.05 -13.34 17.92
CA GLN A 61 -11.36 -13.74 19.15
C GLN A 61 -9.84 -13.74 19.01
N ASN A 62 -9.30 -14.16 17.86
CA ASN A 62 -7.86 -14.27 17.64
C ASN A 62 -7.20 -13.00 17.07
N ALA A 63 -8.00 -12.04 16.60
CA ALA A 63 -7.48 -10.77 16.10
C ALA A 63 -7.34 -9.73 17.21
N THR A 64 -6.36 -8.86 17.04
CA THR A 64 -6.12 -7.68 17.88
C THR A 64 -6.14 -6.39 17.07
N SER A 65 -5.93 -6.45 15.74
CA SER A 65 -6.01 -5.30 14.85
C SER A 65 -6.59 -5.64 13.47
N LEU A 66 -7.16 -4.60 12.85
CA LEU A 66 -7.70 -4.61 11.50
C LEU A 66 -6.97 -3.58 10.63
N GLU A 67 -6.64 -3.97 9.40
CA GLU A 67 -6.11 -3.07 8.36
C GLU A 67 -6.95 -3.16 7.09
N PHE A 68 -6.82 -2.17 6.21
CA PHE A 68 -7.45 -2.19 4.91
C PHE A 68 -6.57 -1.60 3.80
N ILE A 69 -6.86 -2.00 2.57
CA ILE A 69 -6.28 -1.44 1.35
C ILE A 69 -7.43 -1.11 0.41
N ILE A 70 -7.61 0.16 0.07
CA ILE A 70 -8.63 0.59 -0.90
C ILE A 70 -8.15 0.27 -2.30
N THR A 71 -9.08 -0.12 -3.16
CA THR A 71 -8.83 -0.40 -4.58
C THR A 71 -9.84 0.37 -5.42
N LYS A 72 -9.58 0.60 -6.71
CA LYS A 72 -10.50 1.35 -7.57
C LYS A 72 -11.77 0.58 -7.91
N SER A 73 -11.72 -0.74 -7.81
CA SER A 73 -12.84 -1.62 -8.15
C SER A 73 -12.76 -2.94 -7.39
N GLU A 74 -13.89 -3.63 -7.28
CA GLU A 74 -13.93 -4.98 -6.72
C GLU A 74 -12.97 -5.94 -7.44
N LEU A 75 -12.77 -5.73 -8.74
CA LEU A 75 -11.85 -6.49 -9.58
C LEU A 75 -10.42 -6.44 -9.02
N GLN A 76 -9.95 -5.23 -8.72
CA GLN A 76 -8.62 -5.00 -8.16
C GLN A 76 -8.51 -5.53 -6.74
N ALA A 77 -9.55 -5.36 -5.92
CA ALA A 77 -9.61 -6.01 -4.61
C ALA A 77 -9.42 -7.53 -4.75
N MET A 78 -10.09 -8.18 -5.70
CA MET A 78 -9.97 -9.63 -5.86
C MET A 78 -8.57 -10.08 -6.32
N LEU A 79 -7.92 -9.32 -7.20
CA LEU A 79 -6.55 -9.61 -7.65
C LEU A 79 -5.56 -9.48 -6.49
N LEU A 80 -5.63 -8.35 -5.77
CA LEU A 80 -4.76 -8.07 -4.63
C LEU A 80 -4.97 -9.06 -3.48
N GLU A 81 -6.21 -9.51 -3.25
CA GLU A 81 -6.53 -10.51 -2.22
C GLU A 81 -5.78 -11.81 -2.49
N ALA A 82 -5.84 -12.30 -3.73
CA ALA A 82 -5.19 -13.54 -4.11
C ALA A 82 -3.66 -13.46 -4.01
N GLU A 83 -3.08 -12.32 -4.41
CA GLU A 83 -1.64 -12.07 -4.27
C GLU A 83 -1.22 -12.06 -2.79
N LEU A 84 -1.95 -11.35 -1.93
CA LEU A 84 -1.62 -11.25 -0.50
C LEU A 84 -1.85 -12.57 0.24
N ILE A 85 -2.90 -13.33 -0.08
CA ILE A 85 -3.11 -14.68 0.49
C ILE A 85 -1.97 -15.60 0.06
N LYS A 86 -1.58 -15.56 -1.22
CA LYS A 86 -0.48 -16.39 -1.72
C LYS A 86 0.84 -16.07 -1.02
N ALA A 87 1.13 -14.78 -0.81
CA ALA A 87 2.37 -14.33 -0.18
C ALA A 87 2.43 -14.60 1.33
N ASN A 88 1.30 -14.52 2.04
CA ASN A 88 1.27 -14.57 3.51
C ASN A 88 0.70 -15.88 4.08
N GLN A 89 0.06 -16.70 3.26
CA GLN A 89 -0.58 -17.98 3.63
C GLN A 89 -1.33 -17.94 4.99
N PRO A 90 -2.30 -17.02 5.18
CA PRO A 90 -2.87 -16.76 6.48
C PRO A 90 -3.63 -17.98 7.05
N LYS A 91 -3.52 -18.18 8.37
CA LYS A 91 -4.07 -19.37 9.06
C LYS A 91 -5.54 -19.63 8.73
N PHE A 92 -6.40 -18.61 8.73
CA PHE A 92 -7.86 -18.74 8.58
C PHE A 92 -8.38 -18.61 7.13
N ASN A 93 -7.50 -18.36 6.14
CA ASN A 93 -7.86 -18.41 4.72
C ASN A 93 -7.82 -19.86 4.21
N ILE A 94 -8.88 -20.64 4.46
CA ILE A 94 -8.92 -22.07 4.10
C ILE A 94 -9.10 -22.26 2.57
N LEU A 95 -10.08 -21.56 1.99
CA LEU A 95 -10.20 -21.41 0.54
C LEU A 95 -9.17 -20.37 0.09
N LEU A 96 -8.37 -20.71 -0.93
CA LEU A 96 -7.25 -19.93 -1.53
C LEU A 96 -5.83 -20.22 -1.02
N LYS A 97 -5.61 -21.15 -0.07
CA LYS A 97 -4.25 -21.68 0.20
C LYS A 97 -3.64 -22.38 -1.02
N ASP A 98 -4.49 -23.09 -1.78
CA ASP A 98 -4.17 -23.66 -3.10
C ASP A 98 -4.27 -22.65 -4.28
N GLY A 99 -4.62 -21.39 -3.98
CA GLY A 99 -4.28 -20.24 -4.80
C GLY A 99 -5.16 -19.80 -5.97
N GLN A 100 -6.42 -20.23 -6.19
CA GLN A 100 -7.06 -19.91 -7.49
C GLN A 100 -8.57 -19.57 -7.47
N PRO A 101 -8.95 -18.28 -7.37
CA PRO A 101 -10.29 -17.76 -7.67
C PRO A 101 -10.49 -17.41 -9.16
N PHE A 102 -9.45 -17.53 -9.99
CA PHE A 102 -9.43 -17.02 -11.35
C PHE A 102 -9.76 -18.09 -12.38
N LEU A 103 -10.41 -17.68 -13.47
CA LEU A 103 -10.58 -18.51 -14.65
C LEU A 103 -9.46 -18.20 -15.64
N TYR A 104 -9.01 -19.23 -16.32
CA TYR A 104 -8.07 -19.12 -17.43
C TYR A 104 -8.69 -19.79 -18.65
N ILE A 105 -8.48 -19.20 -19.81
CA ILE A 105 -8.69 -19.87 -21.09
C ILE A 105 -7.39 -20.58 -21.43
N LEU A 106 -7.40 -21.90 -21.38
CA LEU A 106 -6.28 -22.79 -21.68
C LEU A 106 -6.39 -23.27 -23.12
N PHE A 107 -5.29 -23.14 -23.88
CA PHE A 107 -5.05 -23.86 -25.12
C PHE A 107 -4.11 -25.01 -24.79
N SER A 108 -4.64 -26.23 -24.71
CA SER A 108 -3.85 -27.39 -24.30
C SER A 108 -2.79 -27.74 -25.34
N GLN A 109 -1.65 -28.28 -24.90
CA GLN A 109 -0.63 -28.80 -25.81
C GLN A 109 -1.10 -30.11 -26.46
N PRO A 110 -0.73 -30.36 -27.73
CA PRO A 110 -0.94 -31.65 -28.36
C PRO A 110 -0.25 -32.75 -27.55
N SER A 111 -0.97 -33.83 -27.23
CA SER A 111 -0.43 -35.02 -26.56
C SER A 111 -1.04 -36.28 -27.19
N LYS A 112 -1.43 -37.29 -26.41
CA LYS A 112 -2.21 -38.44 -26.92
C LYS A 112 -3.62 -38.05 -27.39
N LYS A 113 -4.08 -36.83 -27.08
CA LYS A 113 -5.37 -36.24 -27.52
C LYS A 113 -5.12 -34.97 -28.33
N LEU A 114 -6.11 -34.61 -29.16
CA LEU A 114 -6.11 -33.34 -29.90
C LEU A 114 -6.04 -32.15 -28.92
N PRO A 115 -5.28 -31.10 -29.25
CA PRO A 115 -5.24 -29.87 -28.45
C PRO A 115 -6.63 -29.22 -28.48
N GLU A 116 -7.04 -28.60 -27.38
CA GLU A 116 -8.39 -28.04 -27.23
C GLU A 116 -8.35 -26.76 -26.39
N ILE A 117 -9.38 -25.92 -26.58
CA ILE A 117 -9.59 -24.72 -25.78
C ILE A 117 -10.48 -25.07 -24.58
N LYS A 118 -10.07 -24.72 -23.36
CA LYS A 118 -10.80 -24.99 -22.11
C LYS A 118 -10.89 -23.77 -21.22
N ILE A 119 -11.94 -23.69 -20.41
CA ILE A 119 -11.94 -22.84 -19.22
C ILE A 119 -11.48 -23.67 -18.03
N VAL A 120 -10.37 -23.29 -17.42
CA VAL A 120 -9.79 -23.98 -16.27
C VAL A 120 -9.59 -23.02 -15.11
N ARG A 121 -9.67 -23.53 -13.89
CA ARG A 121 -9.34 -22.77 -12.67
C ARG A 121 -7.87 -22.92 -12.28
N ASN A 122 -7.20 -23.94 -12.80
CA ASN A 122 -5.83 -24.28 -12.45
C ASN A 122 -4.88 -24.41 -13.63
N LYS A 123 -3.60 -24.16 -13.35
CA LYS A 123 -2.50 -24.28 -14.31
C LYS A 123 -1.80 -25.65 -14.23
N LYS A 124 -2.58 -26.74 -14.16
CA LYS A 124 -2.02 -28.12 -14.03
C LYS A 124 -1.73 -28.78 -15.39
N GLU A 125 -2.54 -28.48 -16.41
CA GLU A 125 -2.38 -29.04 -17.75
C GLU A 125 -1.27 -28.31 -18.52
N LYS A 126 -0.52 -29.01 -19.37
CA LYS A 126 0.47 -28.35 -20.24
C LYS A 126 -0.26 -27.62 -21.37
N GLY A 127 0.07 -26.34 -21.56
CA GLY A 127 -0.64 -25.50 -22.54
C GLY A 127 -0.33 -24.02 -22.38
N THR A 128 -0.94 -23.21 -23.24
CA THR A 128 -0.88 -21.75 -23.16
C THR A 128 -2.10 -21.22 -22.42
N TYR A 129 -1.88 -20.44 -21.38
CA TYR A 129 -2.92 -19.92 -20.51
C TYR A 129 -3.15 -18.42 -20.76
N PHE A 130 -4.38 -18.03 -21.05
CA PHE A 130 -4.83 -16.63 -21.12
C PHE A 130 -5.71 -16.32 -19.91
N GLY A 131 -5.53 -15.14 -19.31
CA GLY A 131 -6.14 -14.74 -18.05
C GLY A 131 -5.09 -14.20 -17.06
N PRO A 132 -5.45 -13.96 -15.78
CA PRO A 132 -6.67 -14.36 -15.10
C PRO A 132 -7.91 -13.57 -15.52
N PHE A 133 -8.99 -14.28 -15.84
CA PHE A 133 -10.31 -13.70 -16.02
C PHE A 133 -11.10 -13.77 -14.71
N ILE A 134 -11.74 -12.66 -14.35
CA ILE A 134 -12.43 -12.50 -13.07
C ILE A 134 -13.92 -12.82 -13.16
N ASP A 135 -14.60 -12.38 -14.22
CA ASP A 135 -16.03 -12.63 -14.37
C ASP A 135 -16.29 -13.93 -15.15
N LYS A 136 -16.99 -14.88 -14.54
CA LYS A 136 -17.32 -16.18 -15.15
C LYS A 136 -18.19 -16.06 -16.39
N THR A 137 -19.11 -15.09 -16.41
CA THR A 137 -20.03 -14.82 -17.50
C THR A 137 -19.28 -14.19 -18.67
N GLU A 138 -18.45 -13.16 -18.43
CA GLU A 138 -17.65 -12.54 -19.49
C GLU A 138 -16.57 -13.49 -20.03
N THR A 139 -15.92 -14.28 -19.15
CA THR A 139 -14.99 -15.33 -19.58
C THR A 139 -15.69 -16.32 -20.52
N ARG A 140 -16.92 -16.72 -20.18
CA ARG A 140 -17.73 -17.60 -21.02
C ARG A 140 -18.14 -16.92 -22.32
N LYS A 141 -18.45 -15.63 -22.33
CA LYS A 141 -18.74 -14.89 -23.57
C LYS A 141 -17.51 -14.89 -24.49
N VAL A 142 -16.33 -14.56 -23.98
CA VAL A 142 -15.07 -14.59 -24.76
C VAL A 142 -14.77 -16.01 -25.25
N TYR A 143 -14.88 -17.01 -24.36
CA TYR A 143 -14.67 -18.41 -24.71
C TYR A 143 -15.63 -18.90 -25.79
N ASN A 144 -16.93 -18.61 -25.66
CA ASN A 144 -17.95 -18.99 -26.63
C ASN A 144 -17.74 -18.26 -27.96
N PHE A 145 -17.39 -16.97 -27.93
CA PHE A 145 -17.04 -16.22 -29.13
C PHE A 145 -15.89 -16.90 -29.88
N LEU A 146 -14.78 -17.22 -29.21
CA LEU A 146 -13.66 -17.91 -29.84
C LEU A 146 -14.04 -19.30 -30.35
N LEU A 147 -14.82 -20.06 -29.58
CA LEU A 147 -15.31 -21.39 -29.98
C LEU A 147 -16.13 -21.32 -31.27
N HIS A 148 -17.05 -20.37 -31.37
CA HIS A 148 -17.97 -20.25 -32.51
C HIS A 148 -17.28 -19.62 -33.72
N THR A 149 -16.55 -18.51 -33.53
CA THR A 149 -15.86 -17.81 -34.62
C THR A 149 -14.87 -18.73 -35.31
N PHE A 150 -14.05 -19.47 -34.57
CA PHE A 150 -13.04 -20.36 -35.13
C PHE A 150 -13.50 -21.82 -35.25
N ARG A 151 -14.78 -22.11 -34.98
CA ARG A 151 -15.38 -23.46 -35.08
C ARG A 151 -14.56 -24.53 -34.35
N LEU A 152 -14.24 -24.29 -33.08
CA LEU A 152 -13.31 -25.11 -32.30
C LEU A 152 -13.96 -26.20 -31.43
N LYS A 153 -15.29 -26.25 -31.38
CA LYS A 153 -16.03 -27.23 -30.58
C LYS A 153 -15.78 -28.64 -31.12
N LEU A 154 -15.17 -29.49 -30.29
CA LEU A 154 -15.02 -30.93 -30.53
C LEU A 154 -16.18 -31.69 -29.88
N CYS A 155 -16.59 -32.79 -30.50
CA CYS A 155 -17.59 -33.71 -29.98
C CYS A 155 -17.09 -35.15 -30.08
N ASN A 156 -17.61 -36.01 -29.20
CA ASN A 156 -17.20 -37.41 -29.09
C ASN A 156 -18.11 -38.38 -29.86
N LYS A 157 -19.09 -37.88 -30.61
CA LYS A 157 -20.02 -38.70 -31.40
C LYS A 157 -19.36 -39.10 -32.73
N LYS A 158 -19.75 -40.23 -33.31
CA LYS A 158 -19.41 -40.59 -34.70
C LYS A 158 -20.69 -40.58 -35.52
N ILE A 159 -20.71 -39.77 -36.59
CA ILE A 159 -21.85 -39.58 -37.48
C ILE A 159 -21.26 -39.38 -38.88
N ASP A 160 -21.51 -40.32 -39.78
CA ASP A 160 -20.80 -40.41 -41.08
C ASP A 160 -20.84 -39.09 -41.87
N ASN A 161 -22.01 -38.44 -41.93
CA ASN A 161 -22.21 -37.19 -42.66
C ASN A 161 -22.18 -35.92 -41.79
N GLY A 162 -21.94 -36.06 -40.49
CA GLY A 162 -21.93 -34.95 -39.53
C GLY A 162 -23.31 -34.61 -38.97
N CYS A 163 -23.31 -33.80 -37.92
CA CYS A 163 -24.53 -33.35 -37.23
C CYS A 163 -24.99 -31.98 -37.73
N LEU A 164 -26.20 -31.56 -37.29
CA LEU A 164 -26.72 -30.22 -37.57
C LEU A 164 -25.74 -29.10 -37.21
N ASP A 165 -25.09 -29.16 -36.03
CA ASP A 165 -24.06 -28.19 -35.60
C ASP A 165 -22.88 -28.12 -36.59
N PHE A 166 -22.52 -29.22 -37.25
CA PHE A 166 -21.46 -29.24 -38.26
C PHE A 166 -21.91 -28.54 -39.55
N HIS A 167 -23.11 -28.87 -40.05
CA HIS A 167 -23.65 -28.24 -41.27
C HIS A 167 -23.98 -26.75 -41.08
N LEU A 168 -24.36 -26.34 -39.87
CA LEU A 168 -24.53 -24.94 -39.50
C LEU A 168 -23.18 -24.22 -39.25
N GLY A 169 -22.05 -24.93 -39.32
CA GLY A 169 -20.72 -24.36 -39.11
C GLY A 169 -20.45 -23.91 -37.68
N LEU A 170 -21.08 -24.54 -36.68
CA LEU A 170 -20.93 -24.23 -35.25
C LEU A 170 -19.86 -25.08 -34.55
N CYS A 171 -19.37 -26.14 -35.20
CA CYS A 171 -18.35 -27.04 -34.62
C CYS A 171 -17.26 -27.44 -35.61
N ALA A 172 -16.22 -28.10 -35.11
CA ALA A 172 -15.06 -28.51 -35.89
C ALA A 172 -15.34 -29.70 -36.83
N GLY A 173 -16.46 -30.42 -36.63
CA GLY A 173 -16.80 -31.61 -37.40
C GLY A 173 -16.08 -32.88 -36.97
N SER A 174 -15.59 -32.95 -35.72
CA SER A 174 -14.86 -34.14 -35.23
C SER A 174 -15.67 -35.43 -35.18
N CYS A 175 -16.97 -35.37 -35.46
CA CYS A 175 -17.85 -36.53 -35.59
C CYS A 175 -17.84 -37.17 -36.98
N THR A 176 -17.36 -36.48 -38.01
CA THR A 176 -17.32 -37.00 -39.37
C THR A 176 -16.10 -37.87 -39.59
N ASN A 177 -16.19 -38.81 -40.53
CA ASN A 177 -15.05 -39.66 -40.89
C ASN A 177 -13.93 -38.85 -41.60
N ASN A 178 -14.29 -37.73 -42.22
CA ASN A 178 -13.38 -36.85 -42.97
C ASN A 178 -12.90 -35.64 -42.15
N PHE A 179 -12.78 -35.78 -40.83
CA PHE A 179 -12.34 -34.68 -39.97
C PHE A 179 -10.90 -34.24 -40.28
N ASP A 180 -10.75 -33.02 -40.82
CA ASP A 180 -9.45 -32.41 -41.07
C ASP A 180 -8.82 -31.84 -39.78
N LYS A 181 -7.89 -32.63 -39.24
CA LYS A 181 -7.10 -32.28 -38.05
C LYS A 181 -6.21 -31.05 -38.26
N ASN A 182 -5.65 -30.88 -39.45
CA ASN A 182 -4.72 -29.78 -39.73
C ASN A 182 -5.46 -28.45 -39.85
N ALA A 183 -6.62 -28.44 -40.51
CA ALA A 183 -7.50 -27.27 -40.55
C ALA A 183 -7.99 -26.89 -39.15
N TYR A 184 -8.31 -27.87 -38.29
CA TYR A 184 -8.64 -27.61 -36.89
C TYR A 184 -7.49 -26.95 -36.12
N ILE A 185 -6.27 -27.51 -36.19
CA ILE A 185 -5.09 -26.95 -35.50
C ILE A 185 -4.79 -25.53 -35.99
N THR A 186 -4.94 -25.29 -37.30
CA THR A 186 -4.76 -23.96 -37.88
C THR A 186 -5.74 -22.94 -37.28
N ARG A 187 -7.02 -23.29 -37.18
CA ARG A 187 -8.05 -22.45 -36.54
C ARG A 187 -7.77 -22.23 -35.06
N LEU A 188 -7.31 -23.26 -34.34
CA LEU A 188 -6.95 -23.17 -32.93
C LEU A 188 -5.77 -22.21 -32.70
N ASN A 189 -4.76 -22.24 -33.57
CA ASN A 189 -3.62 -21.33 -33.53
C ASN A 189 -4.02 -19.89 -33.88
N LEU A 190 -4.95 -19.70 -34.82
CA LEU A 190 -5.52 -18.36 -35.10
C LEU A 190 -6.26 -17.80 -33.89
N ALA A 191 -7.07 -18.61 -33.21
CA ALA A 191 -7.76 -18.23 -31.99
C ALA A 191 -6.76 -17.86 -30.88
N LYS A 192 -5.70 -18.66 -30.70
CA LYS A 192 -4.61 -18.36 -29.77
C LYS A 192 -3.93 -17.03 -30.10
N LYS A 193 -3.54 -16.82 -31.35
CA LYS A 193 -2.88 -15.59 -31.84
C LYS A 193 -3.75 -14.35 -31.67
N SER A 194 -5.08 -14.49 -31.76
CA SER A 194 -6.03 -13.41 -31.51
C SER A 194 -5.97 -12.87 -30.08
N LEU A 195 -5.70 -13.74 -29.10
CA LEU A 195 -5.52 -13.37 -27.70
C LEU A 195 -4.10 -12.86 -27.40
N GLU A 196 -3.07 -13.35 -28.08
CA GLU A 196 -1.67 -12.94 -27.86
C GLU A 196 -1.35 -11.53 -28.36
N SER A 197 -1.83 -11.21 -29.57
CA SER A 197 -1.39 -10.01 -30.29
C SER A 197 -2.29 -8.78 -30.05
N GLY A 198 -3.48 -8.99 -29.48
CA GLY A 198 -4.48 -7.94 -29.28
C GLY A 198 -5.18 -7.51 -30.57
N HIS A 199 -6.39 -6.95 -30.44
CA HIS A 199 -7.33 -6.67 -31.54
C HIS A 199 -6.68 -6.04 -32.79
N LYS A 200 -6.05 -4.87 -32.65
CA LYS A 200 -5.51 -4.10 -33.80
C LYS A 200 -4.41 -4.85 -34.55
N LYS A 201 -3.53 -5.56 -33.82
CA LYS A 201 -2.45 -6.33 -34.46
C LYS A 201 -2.98 -7.59 -35.14
N PHE A 202 -3.99 -8.23 -34.55
CA PHE A 202 -4.61 -9.41 -35.14
C PHE A 202 -5.37 -9.07 -36.42
N LEU A 203 -6.11 -7.96 -36.47
CA LEU A 203 -6.75 -7.49 -37.72
C LEU A 203 -5.72 -7.21 -38.83
N ASN A 204 -4.61 -6.57 -38.49
CA ASN A 204 -3.52 -6.33 -39.45
C ASN A 204 -2.91 -7.63 -39.97
N TYR A 205 -2.70 -8.61 -39.09
CA TYR A 205 -2.24 -9.94 -39.47
C TYR A 205 -3.22 -10.62 -40.43
N LEU A 206 -4.53 -10.60 -40.15
CA LEU A 206 -5.54 -11.17 -41.05
C LEU A 206 -5.53 -10.47 -42.42
N ASN A 207 -5.39 -9.14 -42.48
CA ASN A 207 -5.29 -8.41 -43.74
C ASN A 207 -4.06 -8.83 -44.57
N GLN A 208 -2.91 -9.04 -43.91
CA GLN A 208 -1.69 -9.52 -44.58
C GLN A 208 -1.87 -10.94 -45.11
N GLU A 209 -2.43 -11.84 -44.30
CA GLU A 209 -2.69 -13.23 -44.72
C GLU A 209 -3.70 -13.30 -45.88
N ILE A 210 -4.76 -12.47 -45.86
CA ILE A 210 -5.72 -12.38 -46.97
C ILE A 210 -5.00 -11.91 -48.25
N LYS A 211 -4.13 -10.90 -48.15
CA LYS A 211 -3.35 -10.41 -49.31
C LYS A 211 -2.42 -11.50 -49.86
N ASN A 212 -1.73 -12.21 -48.98
CA ASN A 212 -0.83 -13.30 -49.36
C ASN A 212 -1.59 -14.46 -50.03
N ASN A 213 -2.72 -14.88 -49.47
CA ASN A 213 -3.54 -15.94 -50.04
C ASN A 213 -4.16 -15.53 -51.38
N ASN A 214 -4.56 -14.27 -51.56
CA ASN A 214 -5.01 -13.75 -52.85
C ASN A 214 -3.89 -13.78 -53.90
N ASN A 215 -2.66 -13.42 -53.52
CA ASN A 215 -1.50 -13.50 -54.42
C ASN A 215 -1.18 -14.94 -54.82
N LEU A 216 -1.42 -15.91 -53.92
CA LEU A 216 -1.26 -17.34 -54.16
C LEU A 216 -2.50 -18.00 -54.79
N LEU A 217 -3.54 -17.23 -55.16
CA LEU A 217 -4.81 -17.70 -55.73
C LEU A 217 -5.62 -18.65 -54.82
N ASN A 218 -5.36 -18.62 -53.51
CA ASN A 218 -6.06 -19.41 -52.49
C ASN A 218 -7.35 -18.72 -52.01
N PHE A 219 -8.33 -18.54 -52.91
CA PHE A 219 -9.54 -17.75 -52.65
C PHE A 219 -10.42 -18.29 -51.52
N GLU A 220 -10.51 -19.61 -51.36
CA GLU A 220 -11.29 -20.23 -50.28
C GLU A 220 -10.73 -19.84 -48.90
N LYS A 221 -9.39 -19.86 -48.76
CA LYS A 221 -8.72 -19.48 -47.53
C LYS A 221 -8.86 -17.99 -47.26
N SER A 222 -8.73 -17.15 -48.30
CA SER A 222 -8.96 -15.71 -48.20
C SER A 222 -10.38 -15.38 -47.73
N LYS A 223 -11.39 -16.07 -48.25
CA LYS A 223 -12.79 -15.91 -47.82
C LYS A 223 -12.97 -16.28 -46.35
N GLU A 224 -12.40 -17.40 -45.91
CA GLU A 224 -12.45 -17.83 -44.50
C GLU A 224 -11.82 -16.78 -43.56
N LEU A 225 -10.62 -16.30 -43.87
CA LEU A 225 -9.93 -15.26 -43.08
C LEU A 225 -10.70 -13.93 -43.07
N HIS A 226 -11.35 -13.59 -44.18
CA HIS A 226 -12.18 -12.39 -44.29
C HIS A 226 -13.40 -12.46 -43.37
N GLU A 227 -14.04 -13.62 -43.23
CA GLU A 227 -15.16 -13.81 -42.30
C GLU A 227 -14.70 -13.74 -40.83
N TYR A 228 -13.53 -14.28 -40.50
CA TYR A 228 -12.92 -14.08 -39.17
C TYR A 228 -12.65 -12.60 -38.88
N ARG A 229 -12.13 -11.87 -39.87
CA ARG A 229 -11.87 -10.43 -39.76
C ARG A 229 -13.15 -9.64 -39.51
N LYS A 230 -14.23 -9.92 -40.25
CA LYS A 230 -15.55 -9.30 -40.05
C LYS A 230 -16.09 -9.57 -38.64
N ALA A 231 -16.11 -10.83 -38.21
CA ALA A 231 -16.61 -11.23 -36.91
C ALA A 231 -15.85 -10.55 -35.75
N PHE A 232 -14.52 -10.48 -35.85
CA PHE A 232 -13.69 -9.73 -34.91
C PHE A 232 -14.01 -8.23 -34.95
N ASN A 233 -14.02 -7.61 -36.13
CA ASN A 233 -14.25 -6.18 -36.25
C ASN A 233 -15.61 -5.74 -35.68
N ILE A 234 -16.68 -6.53 -35.88
CA ILE A 234 -18.01 -6.22 -35.34
C ILE A 234 -18.01 -6.19 -33.80
N VAL A 235 -17.36 -7.17 -33.16
CA VAL A 235 -17.33 -7.28 -31.68
C VAL A 235 -16.46 -6.20 -31.03
N PHE A 236 -15.41 -5.74 -31.72
CA PHE A 236 -14.48 -4.76 -31.17
C PHE A 236 -14.74 -3.31 -31.62
N LYS A 237 -15.55 -3.07 -32.65
CA LYS A 237 -15.99 -1.72 -33.05
C LYS A 237 -16.87 -1.05 -31.98
N THR A 238 -17.60 -1.83 -31.19
CA THR A 238 -18.33 -1.37 -29.99
C THR A 238 -17.42 -1.10 -28.78
N LEU A 239 -16.13 -1.48 -28.84
CA LEU A 239 -15.15 -1.32 -27.75
C LEU A 239 -14.11 -0.23 -28.04
N ASP A 240 -14.04 0.29 -29.28
CA ASP A 240 -13.09 1.33 -29.69
C ASP A 240 -13.42 2.73 -29.13
N GLU A 241 -14.57 2.93 -28.47
CA GLU A 241 -14.87 4.19 -27.77
C GLU A 241 -14.17 4.32 -26.41
N ASP A 242 -13.66 3.26 -25.76
CA ASP A 242 -13.20 3.43 -24.37
C ASP A 242 -11.95 2.66 -23.89
N TYR A 243 -11.35 1.72 -24.64
CA TYR A 243 -10.25 0.93 -24.06
C TYR A 243 -9.03 0.74 -24.97
N SER A 244 -8.19 1.78 -25.02
CA SER A 244 -6.83 1.69 -25.57
C SER A 244 -5.90 0.91 -24.64
N TYR A 245 -5.82 -0.40 -24.88
CA TYR A 245 -4.88 -1.35 -24.25
C TYR A 245 -3.39 -0.96 -24.37
N LYS A 246 -3.05 -0.01 -25.27
CA LYS A 246 -1.68 0.52 -25.40
C LYS A 246 -1.25 1.45 -24.25
N LYS A 247 -2.19 1.97 -23.44
CA LYS A 247 -1.86 2.78 -22.24
C LYS A 247 -1.52 1.93 -21.01
N ILE A 248 -1.88 0.64 -20.99
CA ILE A 248 -1.74 -0.23 -19.80
C ILE A 248 -0.33 -0.83 -19.70
N ALA A 249 0.29 -1.19 -20.82
CA ALA A 249 1.65 -1.78 -20.82
C ALA A 249 2.75 -0.79 -20.40
N LYS A 250 2.55 0.52 -20.58
CA LYS A 250 3.45 1.57 -20.05
C LYS A 250 3.21 1.86 -18.55
N ASN A 251 2.11 1.39 -17.97
CA ASN A 251 1.69 1.69 -16.60
C ASN A 251 2.13 0.64 -15.56
N LEU A 252 2.86 -0.41 -15.96
CA LEU A 252 3.50 -1.39 -15.06
C LEU A 252 4.73 -0.83 -14.33
N ALA A 253 5.13 0.41 -14.61
CA ALA A 253 6.13 1.10 -13.81
C ALA A 253 5.50 1.54 -12.48
N LEU A 254 6.15 1.16 -11.37
CA LEU A 254 5.96 1.76 -10.06
C LEU A 254 5.97 3.29 -10.19
N LYS A 255 5.12 3.97 -9.43
CA LYS A 255 5.04 5.45 -9.41
C LYS A 255 5.12 5.93 -7.98
N ASP A 256 5.81 7.03 -7.77
CA ASP A 256 5.70 7.75 -6.51
C ASP A 256 4.61 8.81 -6.64
N ILE A 257 3.80 8.99 -5.61
CA ILE A 257 2.72 9.99 -5.57
C ILE A 257 2.94 10.86 -4.35
N TRP A 258 3.30 12.11 -4.59
CA TRP A 258 3.49 13.12 -3.56
C TRP A 258 2.22 13.94 -3.39
N ILE A 259 1.70 13.94 -2.18
CA ILE A 259 0.52 14.69 -1.76
C ILE A 259 0.93 15.77 -0.77
N LEU A 260 0.71 17.03 -1.13
CA LEU A 260 0.67 18.17 -0.24
C LEU A 260 -0.77 18.37 0.24
N ASP A 261 -1.01 18.15 1.54
CA ASP A 261 -2.24 18.54 2.20
C ASP A 261 -2.05 19.96 2.75
N THR A 262 -2.71 20.94 2.13
CA THR A 262 -2.60 22.36 2.48
C THR A 262 -3.28 22.71 3.80
N ASN A 263 -4.28 21.94 4.24
CA ASN A 263 -4.99 22.19 5.50
C ASN A 263 -4.12 21.80 6.69
N THR A 264 -3.38 20.70 6.57
CA THR A 264 -2.54 20.17 7.64
C THR A 264 -1.06 20.49 7.47
N LYS A 265 -0.68 21.15 6.37
CA LYS A 265 0.70 21.47 5.96
C LYS A 265 1.61 20.24 5.95
N ASN A 266 1.10 19.09 5.51
CA ASN A 266 1.88 17.85 5.45
C ASN A 266 2.19 17.45 4.00
N LEU A 267 3.42 16.97 3.78
CA LEU A 267 3.84 16.28 2.56
C LEU A 267 3.81 14.79 2.80
N ILE A 268 3.13 14.03 1.96
CA ILE A 268 3.01 12.58 2.09
C ILE A 268 3.43 11.95 0.78
N VAL A 269 4.31 10.95 0.85
CA VAL A 269 4.70 10.16 -0.31
C VAL A 269 4.10 8.77 -0.22
N PHE A 270 3.38 8.42 -1.28
CA PHE A 270 2.87 7.09 -1.52
C PHE A 270 3.63 6.44 -2.68
N GLU A 271 3.65 5.11 -2.67
CA GLU A 271 4.05 4.27 -3.78
C GLU A 271 2.81 3.64 -4.40
N GLU A 272 2.69 3.73 -5.71
CA GLU A 272 1.68 3.06 -6.47
C GLU A 272 2.27 1.86 -7.21
N LEU A 273 1.62 0.71 -7.02
CA LEU A 273 1.88 -0.52 -7.73
C LEU A 273 0.54 -1.04 -8.30
N ASN A 274 0.42 -1.07 -9.63
CA ASN A 274 -0.72 -1.64 -10.36
C ASN A 274 -2.13 -1.13 -9.93
N GLY A 275 -2.23 0.13 -9.53
CA GLY A 275 -3.46 0.80 -9.11
C GLY A 275 -3.72 0.73 -7.61
N ALA A 276 -2.88 0.02 -6.84
CA ALA A 276 -2.91 0.00 -5.39
C ALA A 276 -1.91 1.03 -4.83
N ILE A 277 -2.33 1.79 -3.83
CA ILE A 277 -1.51 2.82 -3.19
C ILE A 277 -1.03 2.31 -1.83
N LYS A 278 0.28 2.25 -1.65
CA LYS A 278 0.97 1.92 -0.40
C LYS A 278 1.67 3.16 0.14
N ARG A 279 1.52 3.45 1.43
CA ARG A 279 2.21 4.58 2.06
C ARG A 279 3.70 4.30 2.22
N LYS A 280 4.55 5.24 1.81
CA LYS A 280 6.00 5.22 2.05
C LYS A 280 6.40 6.07 3.26
N LYS A 281 6.03 7.37 3.30
CA LYS A 281 6.46 8.28 4.38
C LYS A 281 5.58 9.54 4.50
N ILE A 282 5.57 10.16 5.69
CA ILE A 282 4.92 11.44 5.99
C ILE A 282 5.99 12.43 6.43
N PHE A 283 5.94 13.65 5.93
CA PHE A 283 6.77 14.79 6.30
C PHE A 283 5.86 15.94 6.74
N ASN A 284 6.09 16.49 7.92
CA ASN A 284 5.38 17.70 8.33
C ASN A 284 6.13 18.90 7.75
N ILE A 285 5.49 19.68 6.87
CA ILE A 285 6.12 20.85 6.27
C ILE A 285 5.74 22.08 7.08
N PHE A 286 6.74 22.72 7.68
CA PHE A 286 6.58 24.09 8.15
C PHE A 286 6.82 25.02 6.95
N LEU A 287 5.74 25.32 6.21
CA LEU A 287 5.77 26.26 5.10
C LEU A 287 5.99 27.68 5.66
N GLU A 288 7.25 28.07 5.90
CA GLU A 288 7.66 29.47 6.10
C GLU A 288 7.90 30.18 4.75
N HIS A 289 8.22 29.42 3.69
CA HIS A 289 8.42 29.90 2.32
C HIS A 289 7.69 29.01 1.30
N GLU A 290 7.27 29.63 0.18
CA GLU A 290 6.43 29.03 -0.88
C GLU A 290 7.03 27.81 -1.60
N ASN A 291 8.31 27.48 -1.39
CA ASN A 291 9.03 26.41 -2.13
C ASN A 291 9.70 25.32 -1.26
N SER A 292 9.44 25.30 0.06
CA SER A 292 10.13 24.37 0.98
C SER A 292 9.93 22.88 0.68
N TYR A 293 8.82 22.48 0.03
CA TYR A 293 8.56 21.08 -0.33
C TYR A 293 9.58 20.48 -1.32
N ILE A 294 10.25 21.30 -2.16
CA ILE A 294 11.26 20.81 -3.11
C ILE A 294 12.47 20.26 -2.36
N GLU A 295 12.88 20.92 -1.28
CA GLU A 295 14.01 20.49 -0.44
C GLU A 295 13.71 19.15 0.24
N TYR A 296 12.49 18.95 0.72
CA TYR A 296 12.05 17.67 1.29
C TYR A 296 12.08 16.54 0.24
N ILE A 297 11.62 16.81 -0.99
CA ILE A 297 11.66 15.82 -2.07
C ILE A 297 13.10 15.48 -2.46
N ASN A 298 13.97 16.49 -2.54
CA ASN A 298 15.42 16.30 -2.76
C ASN A 298 16.04 15.44 -1.66
N SER A 299 15.88 15.81 -0.39
CA SER A 299 16.41 15.08 0.75
C SER A 299 15.87 13.65 0.83
N TYR A 300 14.60 13.44 0.49
CA TYR A 300 14.02 12.12 0.42
C TYR A 300 14.71 11.25 -0.64
N TYR A 301 14.84 11.74 -1.87
CA TYR A 301 15.44 10.95 -2.95
C TYR A 301 16.98 10.84 -2.88
N GLN A 302 17.64 11.56 -1.98
CA GLN A 302 19.02 11.25 -1.61
C GLN A 302 19.15 9.91 -0.89
N ASN A 303 18.13 9.56 -0.11
CA ASN A 303 18.11 8.40 0.78
C ASN A 303 17.29 7.22 0.23
N PHE A 304 16.35 7.49 -0.69
CA PHE A 304 15.41 6.50 -1.23
C PHE A 304 15.37 6.53 -2.75
N ASN A 305 15.36 5.36 -3.38
CA ASN A 305 15.26 5.26 -4.84
C ASN A 305 13.91 5.77 -5.34
N ALA A 306 13.96 6.70 -6.30
CA ALA A 306 12.77 7.24 -6.93
C ALA A 306 12.18 6.22 -7.90
N ASN A 307 10.90 6.35 -8.19
CA ASN A 307 10.29 5.75 -9.37
C ASN A 307 10.43 6.66 -10.60
N ASN A 308 10.35 6.11 -11.82
CA ASN A 308 10.59 6.91 -13.04
C ASN A 308 9.47 7.92 -13.30
N ILE A 309 8.28 7.68 -12.77
CA ILE A 309 7.15 8.60 -12.82
C ILE A 309 6.83 9.01 -11.39
N ILE A 310 6.79 10.33 -11.17
CA ILE A 310 6.47 10.94 -9.90
C ILE A 310 5.23 11.82 -10.13
N LEU A 311 4.12 11.52 -9.46
CA LEU A 311 2.90 12.30 -9.53
C LEU A 311 2.83 13.29 -8.37
N ILE A 312 2.30 14.49 -8.61
CA ILE A 312 2.12 15.53 -7.59
C ILE A 312 0.70 16.12 -7.65
N ASN A 313 0.17 16.62 -6.52
CA ASN A 313 -1.09 17.37 -6.47
C ASN A 313 -0.91 18.90 -6.33
N PHE A 314 0.33 19.39 -6.30
CA PHE A 314 0.69 20.80 -6.17
C PHE A 314 1.51 21.26 -7.38
N GLU A 315 1.75 22.55 -7.51
CA GLU A 315 2.53 23.11 -8.61
C GLU A 315 4.00 23.27 -8.23
N ILE A 316 4.87 23.03 -9.21
CA ILE A 316 6.31 23.30 -9.12
C ILE A 316 6.66 24.14 -10.34
N LYS A 317 7.42 25.23 -10.17
CA LYS A 317 7.85 26.07 -11.30
C LYS A 317 8.66 25.21 -12.28
N ASN A 318 8.47 25.43 -13.59
CA ASN A 318 9.09 24.59 -14.63
C ASN A 318 10.61 24.46 -14.49
N ASN A 319 11.31 25.55 -14.18
CA ASN A 319 12.77 25.52 -14.00
C ASN A 319 13.18 24.62 -12.82
N GLU A 320 12.48 24.73 -11.69
CA GLU A 320 12.74 23.93 -10.49
C GLU A 320 12.41 22.46 -10.71
N LYS A 321 11.31 22.17 -11.41
CA LYS A 321 10.92 20.82 -11.81
C LYS A 321 12.01 20.15 -12.65
N ILE A 322 12.53 20.85 -13.66
CA ILE A 322 13.59 20.33 -14.54
C ILE A 322 14.87 20.06 -13.74
N LEU A 323 15.22 20.95 -12.82
CA LEU A 323 16.38 20.76 -11.93
C LEU A 323 16.20 19.54 -11.03
N LEU A 324 15.02 19.35 -10.46
CA LEU A 324 14.70 18.20 -9.59
C LEU A 324 14.73 16.87 -10.37
N GLU A 325 14.14 16.82 -11.57
CA GLU A 325 14.20 15.64 -12.44
C GLU A 325 15.64 15.26 -12.82
N LYS A 326 16.47 16.25 -13.16
CA LYS A 326 17.90 16.05 -13.46
C LYS A 326 18.67 15.59 -12.23
N PHE A 327 18.45 16.23 -11.09
CA PHE A 327 19.08 15.86 -9.83
C PHE A 327 18.83 14.39 -9.47
N ILE A 328 17.56 13.96 -9.44
CA ILE A 328 17.21 12.58 -9.09
C ILE A 328 17.85 11.59 -10.06
N LYS A 329 17.82 11.90 -11.36
CA LYS A 329 18.41 11.04 -12.40
C LYS A 329 19.93 10.87 -12.21
N LEU A 330 20.64 11.97 -12.01
CA LEU A 330 22.10 11.99 -11.86
C LEU A 330 22.53 11.36 -10.53
N TRP A 331 21.92 11.76 -9.42
CA TRP A 331 22.25 11.28 -8.08
C TRP A 331 22.07 9.76 -7.94
N GLN A 332 21.02 9.21 -8.55
CA GLN A 332 20.71 7.77 -8.47
C GLN A 332 21.26 6.97 -9.66
N HIS A 333 22.10 7.56 -10.51
CA HIS A 333 22.67 6.93 -11.72
C HIS A 333 21.63 6.23 -12.61
N LYS A 334 20.47 6.85 -12.81
CA LYS A 334 19.37 6.23 -13.58
C LYS A 334 19.54 6.37 -15.08
N THR A 335 19.31 5.25 -15.78
CA THR A 335 19.28 5.20 -17.25
C THR A 335 18.03 5.89 -17.81
N ASN A 336 16.87 5.62 -17.22
CA ASN A 336 15.59 6.20 -17.62
C ASN A 336 15.44 7.63 -17.09
N ASN A 337 14.72 8.47 -17.85
CA ASN A 337 14.36 9.80 -17.40
C ASN A 337 13.36 9.73 -16.23
N ILE A 338 13.51 10.66 -15.29
CA ILE A 338 12.51 10.93 -14.26
C ILE A 338 11.51 11.93 -14.84
N SER A 339 10.23 11.69 -14.63
CA SER A 339 9.16 12.62 -15.03
C SER A 339 8.25 12.93 -13.85
N ILE A 340 8.25 14.18 -13.44
CA ILE A 340 7.35 14.74 -12.44
C ILE A 340 6.11 15.27 -13.17
N ILE A 341 4.91 14.87 -12.75
CA ILE A 341 3.69 15.17 -13.47
C ILE A 341 2.61 15.60 -12.49
N LYS A 342 2.05 16.80 -12.68
CA LYS A 342 0.75 17.19 -12.13
C LYS A 342 -0.31 16.84 -13.18
N PRO A 343 -1.05 15.74 -13.02
CA PRO A 343 -2.07 15.37 -14.00
C PRO A 343 -3.28 16.31 -13.91
N ASN A 344 -3.79 16.76 -15.05
CA ASN A 344 -4.97 17.62 -15.12
C ASN A 344 -6.26 16.85 -15.44
N ASP A 345 -6.15 15.66 -16.04
CA ASP A 345 -7.26 14.79 -16.41
C ASP A 345 -6.85 13.29 -16.46
N GLY A 346 -7.86 12.44 -16.63
CA GLY A 346 -7.68 11.00 -16.86
C GLY A 346 -7.17 10.18 -15.65
N HIS A 347 -6.65 8.98 -15.94
CA HIS A 347 -6.33 7.95 -14.94
C HIS A 347 -5.26 8.37 -13.91
N LEU A 348 -4.28 9.20 -14.30
CA LEU A 348 -3.24 9.68 -13.39
C LEU A 348 -3.80 10.67 -12.38
N LEU A 349 -4.73 11.54 -12.78
CA LEU A 349 -5.46 12.41 -11.84
C LEU A 349 -6.28 11.57 -10.86
N SER A 350 -6.95 10.52 -11.32
CA SER A 350 -7.68 9.62 -10.41
C SER A 350 -6.77 8.94 -9.38
N LEU A 351 -5.49 8.67 -9.70
CA LEU A 351 -4.51 8.16 -8.73
C LEU A 351 -4.11 9.21 -7.69
N VAL A 352 -3.86 10.44 -8.14
CA VAL A 352 -3.55 11.56 -7.24
C VAL A 352 -4.74 11.82 -6.30
N ASN A 353 -5.97 11.87 -6.81
CA ASN A 353 -7.17 12.07 -5.99
C ASN A 353 -7.35 10.93 -4.96
N LEU A 354 -7.08 9.69 -5.35
CA LEU A 354 -7.14 8.55 -4.42
C LEU A 354 -6.06 8.67 -3.33
N ALA A 355 -4.83 9.05 -3.68
CA ALA A 355 -3.78 9.32 -2.71
C ALA A 355 -4.12 10.50 -1.77
N GLN A 356 -4.82 11.53 -2.26
CA GLN A 356 -5.31 12.63 -1.42
C GLN A 356 -6.35 12.16 -0.41
N ILE A 357 -7.30 11.32 -0.82
CA ILE A 357 -8.27 10.72 0.11
C ILE A 357 -7.54 9.89 1.17
N HIS A 358 -6.56 9.08 0.77
CA HIS A 358 -5.72 8.32 1.69
C HIS A 358 -4.98 9.23 2.69
N ALA A 359 -4.35 10.30 2.21
CA ALA A 359 -3.70 11.30 3.05
C ALA A 359 -4.65 11.88 4.10
N GLN A 360 -5.86 12.28 3.69
CA GLN A 360 -6.87 12.83 4.60
C GLN A 360 -7.37 11.81 5.64
N GLU A 361 -7.58 10.55 5.24
CA GLU A 361 -8.00 9.49 6.17
C GLU A 361 -6.90 9.11 7.17
N GLU A 362 -5.66 9.08 6.70
CA GLU A 362 -4.48 8.84 7.52
C GLU A 362 -4.26 9.90 8.59
N LEU A 363 -4.38 11.18 8.20
CA LEU A 363 -4.27 12.31 9.11
C LEU A 363 -5.44 12.32 10.11
N LYS A 364 -6.64 11.86 9.72
CA LYS A 364 -7.73 11.60 10.68
C LYS A 364 -7.42 10.47 11.66
N ASN A 365 -6.57 9.51 11.27
CA ASN A 365 -6.10 8.39 12.10
C ASN A 365 -4.89 8.71 12.99
N GLN A 366 -4.28 9.91 12.93
CA GLN A 366 -3.29 10.37 13.93
C GLN A 366 -3.86 10.37 15.36
N LYS A 367 -5.19 10.48 15.52
CA LYS A 367 -5.90 10.21 16.79
C LYS A 367 -5.61 8.82 17.40
N SER A 368 -5.06 7.86 16.63
CA SER A 368 -4.68 6.54 17.14
C SER A 368 -3.33 6.50 17.88
N LEU A 369 -2.42 7.45 17.64
CA LEU A 369 -1.14 7.49 18.38
C LEU A 369 -1.37 7.82 19.85
N ASN A 370 -2.25 8.78 20.14
CA ASN A 370 -2.58 9.24 21.49
C ASN A 370 -3.18 8.09 22.34
N ILE A 371 -4.02 7.27 21.71
CA ILE A 371 -4.60 6.05 22.30
C ILE A 371 -3.54 4.94 22.44
N SER A 372 -2.66 4.78 21.45
CA SER A 372 -1.63 3.74 21.48
C SER A 372 -0.55 4.03 22.53
N LEU A 373 -0.17 5.30 22.72
CA LEU A 373 0.72 5.75 23.81
C LEU A 373 0.08 5.47 25.17
N LYS A 374 -1.20 5.81 25.32
CA LYS A 374 -1.97 5.50 26.52
C LYS A 374 -1.96 4.00 26.84
N LEU A 375 -2.23 3.15 25.86
CA LEU A 375 -2.23 1.69 26.05
C LEU A 375 -0.81 1.13 26.31
N LEU A 376 0.20 1.63 25.60
CA LEU A 376 1.59 1.17 25.72
C LEU A 376 2.15 1.46 27.11
N LEU A 377 1.89 2.67 27.62
CA LEU A 377 2.40 3.20 28.89
C LEU A 377 1.43 3.01 30.07
N LYS A 378 0.25 2.43 29.79
CA LYS A 378 -0.88 2.25 30.73
C LYS A 378 -1.31 3.54 31.42
N LEU A 379 -1.46 4.63 30.66
CA LEU A 379 -1.83 5.95 31.18
C LEU A 379 -3.35 6.09 31.39
N GLU A 380 -3.75 7.03 32.24
CA GLU A 380 -5.16 7.29 32.57
C GLU A 380 -5.83 8.17 31.50
N LYS A 381 -5.10 9.17 30.99
CA LYS A 381 -5.57 10.13 29.99
C LYS A 381 -4.88 9.93 28.65
N ASP A 382 -5.56 10.36 27.59
CA ASP A 382 -5.02 10.33 26.23
C ASP A 382 -3.90 11.36 26.10
N VAL A 383 -2.86 11.04 25.33
CA VAL A 383 -1.65 11.86 25.23
C VAL A 383 -1.65 12.67 23.94
N ASN A 384 -1.99 13.95 23.99
CA ASN A 384 -1.91 14.86 22.83
C ASN A 384 -0.64 15.72 22.91
N THR A 385 -0.17 16.04 24.10
CA THR A 385 1.03 16.85 24.34
C THR A 385 2.07 16.07 25.14
N ILE A 386 3.33 16.13 24.70
CA ILE A 386 4.48 15.44 25.33
C ILE A 386 5.61 16.45 25.52
N ASP A 387 6.11 16.62 26.73
CA ASP A 387 7.43 17.23 26.93
C ASP A 387 8.45 16.13 27.15
N CYS A 388 9.55 16.15 26.40
CA CYS A 388 10.67 15.25 26.61
C CYS A 388 11.87 16.02 27.17
N PHE A 389 12.46 15.51 28.26
CA PHE A 389 13.59 16.11 28.97
C PHE A 389 14.85 15.27 28.83
N ASP A 390 15.99 15.94 28.65
CA ASP A 390 17.34 15.35 28.64
C ASP A 390 18.29 16.19 29.50
N ILE A 391 19.23 15.52 30.16
CA ILE A 391 20.35 16.16 30.87
C ILE A 391 21.63 15.78 30.17
N SER A 392 22.40 16.79 29.77
CA SER A 392 23.65 16.60 29.06
C SER A 392 24.80 17.23 29.84
N HIS A 393 25.88 16.46 29.96
CA HIS A 393 27.11 16.88 30.62
C HIS A 393 28.12 17.38 29.59
N THR A 394 28.86 18.43 29.95
CA THR A 394 30.07 18.82 29.23
C THR A 394 31.30 18.47 30.06
N GLN A 395 32.46 18.29 29.42
CA GLN A 395 33.76 18.12 30.08
C GLN A 395 34.29 19.40 30.78
N GLY A 396 33.39 20.28 31.21
CA GLY A 396 33.64 21.45 32.06
C GLY A 396 32.40 21.69 32.91
N ASN A 397 32.50 22.45 34.01
CA ASN A 397 31.51 22.58 35.11
C ASN A 397 30.07 23.03 34.74
N PHE A 398 29.66 23.03 33.48
CA PHE A 398 28.32 23.43 33.04
C PHE A 398 27.49 22.23 32.59
N MET A 399 26.43 21.93 33.37
CA MET A 399 25.36 21.04 32.93
C MET A 399 24.27 21.83 32.22
N VAL A 400 23.75 21.26 31.13
CA VAL A 400 22.62 21.84 30.39
C VAL A 400 21.49 20.82 30.31
N GLY A 401 20.31 21.26 30.71
CA GLY A 401 19.06 20.55 30.48
C GLY A 401 18.38 21.00 29.20
N SER A 402 17.72 20.08 28.52
CA SER A 402 16.91 20.36 27.33
C SER A 402 15.49 19.86 27.54
N CYS A 403 14.52 20.62 27.02
CA CYS A 403 13.13 20.25 26.93
C CYS A 403 12.63 20.50 25.52
N VAL A 404 12.10 19.47 24.87
CA VAL A 404 11.40 19.58 23.58
C VAL A 404 9.94 19.23 23.78
N ARG A 405 9.05 20.03 23.21
CA ARG A 405 7.59 19.80 23.29
C ARG A 405 7.08 19.23 21.98
N PHE A 406 6.24 18.22 22.07
CA PHE A 406 5.46 17.72 20.95
C PHE A 406 3.98 17.90 21.25
N LYS A 407 3.23 18.34 20.25
CA LYS A 407 1.78 18.48 20.30
C LYS A 407 1.18 17.84 19.07
N ASP A 408 0.21 16.97 19.27
CA ASP A 408 -0.49 16.20 18.23
C ASP A 408 0.47 15.45 17.29
N GLY A 409 1.57 14.93 17.85
CA GLY A 409 2.60 14.20 17.11
C GLY A 409 3.57 15.08 16.31
N GLN A 410 3.55 16.40 16.50
CA GLN A 410 4.45 17.35 15.82
C GLN A 410 5.33 18.12 16.82
N PRO A 411 6.58 18.47 16.49
CA PRO A 411 7.40 19.35 17.31
C PRO A 411 6.77 20.74 17.45
N ASP A 412 6.63 21.21 18.69
CA ASP A 412 6.20 22.56 19.03
C ASP A 412 7.43 23.41 19.40
N TYR A 413 8.14 23.89 18.37
CA TYR A 413 9.40 24.64 18.50
C TYR A 413 9.27 25.87 19.42
N LYS A 414 8.09 26.51 19.47
CA LYS A 414 7.85 27.66 20.35
C LYS A 414 8.03 27.33 21.83
N ASN A 415 7.89 26.06 22.18
CA ASN A 415 8.00 25.55 23.55
C ASN A 415 9.30 24.79 23.83
N PHE A 416 10.25 24.77 22.89
CA PHE A 416 11.57 24.20 23.12
C PHE A 416 12.40 25.10 24.02
N ARG A 417 13.10 24.53 24.99
CA ARG A 417 13.89 25.29 25.95
C ARG A 417 15.20 24.57 26.26
N HIS A 418 16.28 25.36 26.33
CA HIS A 418 17.51 24.97 27.00
C HIS A 418 17.56 25.62 28.38
N PHE A 419 18.04 24.89 29.36
CA PHE A 419 18.19 25.32 30.74
C PHE A 419 19.66 25.22 31.13
N LYS A 420 20.29 26.35 31.43
CA LYS A 420 21.54 26.35 32.19
C LYS A 420 21.21 25.97 33.64
N ILE A 421 21.80 24.89 34.13
CA ILE A 421 21.65 24.39 35.50
C ILE A 421 22.52 25.26 36.41
N LYS A 422 21.94 25.75 37.52
CA LYS A 422 22.60 26.74 38.39
C LYS A 422 23.00 26.19 39.75
N THR A 423 22.44 25.05 40.15
CA THR A 423 22.45 24.62 41.57
C THR A 423 23.47 23.55 41.94
N LEU A 424 24.35 23.11 41.04
CA LEU A 424 25.16 21.91 41.26
C LEU A 424 26.65 22.10 40.99
N ASP A 425 27.44 21.99 42.07
CA ASP A 425 28.91 21.85 42.03
C ASP A 425 29.37 20.40 41.78
N ASN A 426 28.46 19.42 41.86
CA ASN A 426 28.71 17.99 41.62
C ASN A 426 27.76 17.40 40.57
N GLN A 427 28.21 16.38 39.82
CA GLN A 427 27.44 15.64 38.80
C GLN A 427 26.26 14.86 39.42
N ASN A 428 25.15 15.54 39.69
CA ASN A 428 23.91 14.91 40.16
C ASN A 428 22.77 15.12 39.16
N ASP A 429 22.62 14.17 38.23
CA ASP A 429 21.57 14.15 37.22
C ASP A 429 20.15 14.26 37.79
N TYR A 430 19.91 13.69 38.98
CA TYR A 430 18.59 13.75 39.61
C TYR A 430 18.24 15.17 40.01
N ALA A 431 19.13 15.85 40.73
CA ALA A 431 18.92 17.22 41.16
C ALA A 431 18.83 18.19 39.96
N ALA A 432 19.63 17.96 38.93
CA ALA A 432 19.59 18.73 37.68
C ALA A 432 18.23 18.61 36.99
N LEU A 433 17.71 17.38 36.85
CA LEU A 433 16.41 17.11 36.25
C LEU A 433 15.27 17.73 37.09
N GLN A 434 15.35 17.63 38.41
CA GLN A 434 14.40 18.26 39.33
C GLN A 434 14.39 19.79 39.20
N GLU A 435 15.55 20.43 39.08
CA GLU A 435 15.66 21.88 38.89
C GLU A 435 14.95 22.32 37.60
N ILE A 436 15.26 21.68 36.47
CA ILE A 436 14.72 22.12 35.17
C ILE A 436 13.22 21.85 35.03
N VAL A 437 12.73 20.72 35.55
CA VAL A 437 11.31 20.39 35.56
C VAL A 437 10.56 21.38 36.44
N SER A 438 11.06 21.64 37.65
CA SER A 438 10.46 22.61 38.56
C SER A 438 10.42 24.01 37.93
N ARG A 439 11.52 24.45 37.30
CA ARG A 439 11.58 25.74 36.59
C ARG A 439 10.63 25.82 35.40
N ARG A 440 10.47 24.73 34.64
CA ARG A 440 9.55 24.68 33.48
C ARG A 440 8.10 24.89 33.89
N TYR A 441 7.70 24.33 35.04
CA TYR A 441 6.30 24.28 35.47
C TYR A 441 5.97 25.17 36.69
N LYS A 442 6.93 25.92 37.24
CA LYS A 442 6.77 26.76 38.45
C LYS A 442 5.56 27.71 38.44
N PHE A 443 5.21 28.24 37.27
CA PHE A 443 4.17 29.26 37.10
C PHE A 443 3.27 28.97 35.88
N SER A 444 3.14 27.71 35.47
CA SER A 444 2.48 27.37 34.21
C SER A 444 1.33 26.40 34.40
N ASP A 445 0.15 26.79 33.92
CA ASP A 445 -1.01 25.90 33.74
C ASP A 445 -0.84 24.94 32.55
N ASN A 446 0.28 25.02 31.84
CA ASN A 446 0.51 24.31 30.57
C ASN A 446 1.38 23.05 30.75
N ILE A 447 1.03 22.23 31.75
CA ILE A 447 1.61 20.89 31.95
C ILE A 447 1.16 20.00 30.79
N PRO A 448 2.07 19.25 30.13
CA PRO A 448 1.71 18.37 29.02
C PRO A 448 0.92 17.15 29.51
N ASP A 449 0.24 16.47 28.57
CA ASP A 449 -0.45 15.21 28.86
C ASP A 449 0.52 14.08 29.24
N LEU A 450 1.79 14.16 28.82
CA LEU A 450 2.86 13.24 29.20
C LEU A 450 4.20 13.97 29.36
N ILE A 451 4.91 13.67 30.43
CA ILE A 451 6.32 14.05 30.61
C ILE A 451 7.17 12.80 30.35
N LEU A 452 8.05 12.87 29.35
CA LEU A 452 9.02 11.84 29.00
C LEU A 452 10.42 12.26 29.47
N ILE A 453 11.14 11.35 30.11
CA ILE A 453 12.50 11.59 30.60
C ILE A 453 13.47 10.66 29.86
N ASP A 454 14.55 11.21 29.31
CA ASP A 454 15.71 10.41 28.90
C ASP A 454 16.43 9.92 30.15
N GLY A 455 16.13 8.69 30.58
CA GLY A 455 16.58 8.20 31.88
C GLY A 455 15.91 6.91 32.32
N GLY A 456 16.49 6.30 33.34
CA GLY A 456 15.98 5.08 33.97
C GLY A 456 15.03 5.35 35.14
N LYS A 457 14.73 4.28 35.88
CA LYS A 457 13.80 4.27 37.02
C LYS A 457 14.13 5.30 38.10
N GLY A 458 15.42 5.54 38.38
CA GLY A 458 15.83 6.55 39.36
C GLY A 458 15.39 7.96 38.98
N GLN A 459 15.56 8.34 37.71
CA GLN A 459 15.17 9.67 37.22
C GLN A 459 13.65 9.83 37.26
N LEU A 460 12.91 8.80 36.86
CA LEU A 460 11.45 8.76 36.98
C LEU A 460 11.00 9.06 38.42
N SER A 461 11.50 8.29 39.39
CA SER A 461 11.11 8.43 40.80
C SER A 461 11.48 9.79 41.40
N SER A 462 12.52 10.45 40.90
CA SER A 462 12.87 11.81 41.36
C SER A 462 11.86 12.88 40.91
N ILE A 463 11.24 12.72 39.74
CA ILE A 463 10.31 13.69 39.15
C ILE A 463 8.88 13.44 39.62
N GLU A 464 8.49 12.17 39.80
CA GLU A 464 7.19 11.80 40.38
C GLU A 464 6.96 12.42 41.77
N LYS A 465 8.04 12.65 42.55
CA LYS A 465 7.97 13.34 43.85
C LYS A 465 7.58 14.82 43.73
N ILE A 466 7.94 15.48 42.62
CA ILE A 466 7.71 16.92 42.39
C ILE A 466 6.36 17.16 41.74
N LEU A 467 5.96 16.27 40.81
CA LEU A 467 4.71 16.37 40.06
C LEU A 467 3.86 15.09 40.24
N PRO A 468 3.31 14.84 41.44
CA PRO A 468 2.63 13.59 41.77
C PRO A 468 1.35 13.34 40.95
N THR A 469 0.77 14.39 40.38
CA THR A 469 -0.46 14.33 39.57
C THR A 469 -0.21 14.25 38.06
N ALA A 470 1.03 14.44 37.61
CA ALA A 470 1.38 14.40 36.20
C ALA A 470 1.58 12.96 35.71
N GLN A 471 1.31 12.71 34.42
CA GLN A 471 1.65 11.44 33.78
C GLN A 471 3.12 11.49 33.35
N ILE A 472 3.95 10.64 33.96
CA ILE A 472 5.40 10.65 33.75
C ILE A 472 5.86 9.27 33.27
N ALA A 473 6.74 9.25 32.28
CA ALA A 473 7.44 8.07 31.82
C ALA A 473 8.94 8.37 31.65
N SER A 474 9.79 7.35 31.79
CA SER A 474 11.20 7.45 31.46
C SER A 474 11.62 6.35 30.50
N LEU A 475 12.57 6.63 29.61
CA LEU A 475 13.06 5.69 28.60
C LEU A 475 14.57 5.46 28.76
N ALA A 476 14.95 4.26 29.17
CA ALA A 476 16.35 3.88 29.34
C ALA A 476 16.97 3.41 28.01
N LYS A 477 18.10 4.03 27.62
CA LYS A 477 18.74 3.87 26.30
C LYS A 477 19.31 2.48 26.00
N ARG A 478 19.89 1.79 26.98
CA ARG A 478 20.61 0.51 26.73
C ARG A 478 19.70 -0.61 26.23
N GLU A 479 18.49 -0.71 26.76
CA GLU A 479 17.56 -1.82 26.49
C GLU A 479 16.22 -1.33 25.94
N GLU A 480 16.13 -0.05 25.55
CA GLU A 480 14.89 0.60 25.13
C GLU A 480 13.72 0.31 26.08
N THR A 481 14.01 0.37 27.38
CA THR A 481 13.07 -0.01 28.43
C THR A 481 12.35 1.21 28.95
N VAL A 482 11.02 1.20 28.84
CA VAL A 482 10.17 2.27 29.34
C VAL A 482 9.67 1.97 30.74
N PHE A 483 9.72 2.97 31.62
CA PHE A 483 9.21 2.94 32.98
C PHE A 483 8.11 3.99 33.15
N SER A 484 7.08 3.66 33.93
CA SER A 484 6.06 4.61 34.39
C SER A 484 5.53 4.12 35.74
N LYS A 485 4.75 4.94 36.45
CA LYS A 485 4.03 4.53 37.67
C LYS A 485 3.28 3.20 37.50
N ASN A 486 2.71 2.97 36.31
CA ASN A 486 1.91 1.78 35.98
C ASN A 486 2.75 0.64 35.37
N ILE A 487 4.05 0.86 35.17
CA ILE A 487 5.04 -0.10 34.66
C ILE A 487 6.32 -0.03 35.52
N PRO A 488 6.25 -0.38 36.83
CA PRO A 488 7.36 -0.17 37.77
C PRO A 488 8.57 -1.10 37.56
N ASN A 489 8.37 -2.22 36.87
CA ASN A 489 9.40 -3.20 36.52
C ASN A 489 10.01 -2.94 35.13
N GLY A 490 9.56 -1.90 34.43
CA GLY A 490 9.97 -1.61 33.06
C GLY A 490 9.28 -2.49 32.02
N LYS A 491 9.25 -2.01 30.79
CA LYS A 491 8.81 -2.75 29.62
C LYS A 491 9.77 -2.49 28.47
N ILE A 492 10.41 -3.54 27.96
CA ILE A 492 11.26 -3.46 26.77
C ILE A 492 10.36 -3.10 25.58
N LEU A 493 10.71 -2.02 24.90
CA LEU A 493 10.00 -1.58 23.71
C LEU A 493 10.41 -2.43 22.51
N ASN A 494 9.42 -2.92 21.75
CA ASN A 494 9.69 -3.55 20.46
C ASN A 494 9.94 -2.44 19.41
N PRO A 495 11.16 -2.31 18.85
CA PRO A 495 11.49 -1.26 17.88
C PRO A 495 10.75 -1.39 16.55
N GLN A 496 10.03 -2.50 16.30
CA GLN A 496 9.15 -2.65 15.14
C GLN A 496 7.75 -2.03 15.38
N ASN A 497 7.41 -1.67 16.62
CA ASN A 497 6.15 -1.01 16.95
C ASN A 497 6.25 0.49 16.71
N TYR A 498 5.34 1.05 15.92
CA TYR A 498 5.34 2.48 15.58
C TYR A 498 5.29 3.41 16.81
N THR A 499 4.49 3.09 17.83
CA THR A 499 4.41 3.88 19.06
C THR A 499 5.72 3.84 19.85
N ALA A 500 6.40 2.69 19.87
CA ALA A 500 7.74 2.59 20.45
C ALA A 500 8.77 3.42 19.67
N GLN A 501 8.75 3.33 18.33
CA GLN A 501 9.62 4.15 17.47
C GLN A 501 9.44 5.64 17.72
N VAL A 502 8.21 6.11 17.96
CA VAL A 502 7.95 7.51 18.30
C VAL A 502 8.61 7.89 19.62
N LEU A 503 8.47 7.09 20.70
CA LEU A 503 9.11 7.39 21.99
C LEU A 503 10.64 7.43 21.89
N ILE A 504 11.22 6.47 21.14
CA ILE A 504 12.66 6.40 20.89
C ILE A 504 13.12 7.63 20.11
N ALA A 505 12.43 7.98 19.02
CA ALA A 505 12.75 9.13 18.21
C ALA A 505 12.62 10.45 18.99
N LEU A 506 11.62 10.58 19.87
CA LEU A 506 11.45 11.74 20.75
C LEU A 506 12.64 11.90 21.70
N ARG A 507 13.04 10.81 22.36
CA ARG A 507 14.22 10.79 23.23
C ARG A 507 15.47 11.18 22.44
N ASP A 508 15.74 10.50 21.34
CA ASP A 508 16.93 10.74 20.52
C ASP A 508 16.97 12.17 19.99
N TYR A 509 15.83 12.72 19.58
CA TYR A 509 15.72 14.10 19.16
C TYR A 509 16.02 15.09 20.30
N THR A 510 15.51 14.83 21.51
CA THR A 510 15.79 15.65 22.70
C THR A 510 17.28 15.65 23.03
N HIS A 511 17.88 14.47 22.98
CA HIS A 511 19.31 14.27 23.20
C HIS A 511 20.15 15.01 22.15
N HIS A 512 19.76 14.92 20.86
CA HIS A 512 20.41 15.70 19.80
C HIS A 512 20.25 17.21 19.99
N PHE A 513 19.06 17.66 20.42
CA PHE A 513 18.80 19.07 20.71
C PHE A 513 19.70 19.59 21.84
N ALA A 514 19.96 18.78 22.86
CA ALA A 514 20.92 19.08 23.91
C ALA A 514 22.36 19.19 23.39
N ILE A 515 22.83 18.21 22.61
CA ILE A 515 24.17 18.21 21.99
C ILE A 515 24.36 19.43 21.07
N SER A 516 23.34 19.80 20.29
CA SER A 516 23.42 20.92 19.34
C SER A 516 23.67 22.27 20.02
N TYR A 517 23.13 22.46 21.23
CA TYR A 517 23.34 23.66 22.03
C TYR A 517 24.77 23.74 22.56
N HIS A 518 25.32 22.61 23.01
CA HIS A 518 26.72 22.55 23.45
C HIS A 518 27.70 22.92 22.35
N ARG A 519 27.43 22.51 21.10
CA ARG A 519 28.26 22.92 19.96
C ARG A 519 28.23 24.43 19.74
N LYS A 520 27.05 25.06 19.79
CA LYS A 520 26.90 26.52 19.64
C LYS A 520 27.52 27.31 20.79
N VAL A 521 27.41 26.82 22.03
CA VAL A 521 28.02 27.48 23.19
C VAL A 521 29.55 27.38 23.12
N ARG A 522 30.11 26.25 22.65
CA ARG A 522 31.56 26.11 22.46
C ARG A 522 32.14 27.01 21.37
N THR A 523 31.43 27.20 20.25
CA THR A 523 31.89 28.11 19.19
C THR A 523 31.91 29.56 19.65
N ASN A 524 30.92 29.99 20.45
CA ASN A 524 30.84 31.35 20.99
C ASN A 524 31.75 31.63 22.20
N ILE A 525 32.47 30.62 22.72
CA ILE A 525 33.47 30.80 23.79
C ILE A 525 34.89 30.87 23.20
N ASN A 526 35.06 30.48 21.94
CA ASN A 526 36.34 30.51 21.22
C ASN A 526 36.46 31.72 20.26
N GLU A 527 35.48 32.63 20.29
CA GLU A 527 35.55 34.02 19.80
C GLU A 527 35.47 34.93 21.02
#